data_AF-A0A7S0W5T1-F1
#
_entry.id   AF-A0A7S0W5T1-F1
#
_cell.length_a   1.000
_cell.length_b   1.000
_cell.length_c   1.000
_cell.angle_alpha   90.00
_cell.angle_beta   90.00
_cell.angle_gamma   90.00
#
_symmetry.space_group_name_H-M   'P 1'
#
loop_
_entity.id
_entity.type
_entity.pdbx_description
1 polymer ?
#
loop_
_entity_poly.entity_id
_entity_poly.type
_entity_poly.pdbx_seq_one_letter_code
_entity_poly.pdbx_strand_id
1 'polypeptide(L)'
;MDKVEGAVAQIQGLSAKREDWIALASQLEPLAGASPDWEPAALDAVLSQLDPARHAVGITYFLCARAKLLSVADGADEAFMRHARRLLIEGDEEQLKFVRLKVQEVCDTFTLMCRRSGSPMYGIRALREGVRKVAPSPDHLTPLHHQFYLLSLLAQCFKPALEVLEGRVVRVTRDGMQARDVLLSVYYGGVGVAA
;
A
#
# COMPACT_ATOMS: atom_id res chain seq x y z
N MET A 1 17.66 -14.19 15.68
CA MET A 1 16.81 -13.26 16.44
C MET A 1 17.39 -11.84 16.38
N ASP A 2 18.70 -11.67 16.52
CA ASP A 2 19.40 -10.38 16.51
C ASP A 2 19.06 -9.44 15.33
N LYS A 3 18.91 -9.96 14.10
CA LYS A 3 18.53 -9.13 12.93
C LYS A 3 17.10 -8.59 13.00
N VAL A 4 16.15 -9.40 13.48
CA VAL A 4 14.72 -9.02 13.63
C VAL A 4 14.59 -7.98 14.74
N GLU A 5 15.20 -8.23 15.89
CA GLU A 5 15.16 -7.32 17.03
C GLU A 5 15.86 -6.00 16.72
N GLY A 6 17.02 -6.04 16.05
CA GLY A 6 17.74 -4.84 15.61
C GLY A 6 16.93 -3.98 14.65
N ALA A 7 16.26 -4.60 13.65
CA ALA A 7 15.39 -3.89 12.72
C ALA A 7 14.19 -3.23 13.43
N VAL A 8 13.54 -3.95 14.35
CA VAL A 8 12.41 -3.41 15.12
C VAL A 8 12.87 -2.23 15.98
N ALA A 9 13.98 -2.36 16.72
CA ALA A 9 14.52 -1.30 17.56
C ALA A 9 14.90 -0.05 16.75
N GLN A 10 15.53 -0.24 15.59
CA GLN A 10 15.88 0.85 14.68
C GLN A 10 14.66 1.61 14.18
N ILE A 11 13.61 0.90 13.73
CA ILE A 11 12.37 1.51 13.26
C ILE A 11 11.68 2.25 14.40
N GLN A 12 11.58 1.64 15.58
CA GLN A 12 10.95 2.27 16.76
C GLN A 12 11.71 3.53 17.20
N GLY A 13 13.03 3.54 17.10
CA GLY A 13 13.87 4.69 17.44
C GLY A 13 13.70 5.87 16.46
N LEU A 14 13.63 5.60 15.16
CA LEU A 14 13.64 6.64 14.11
C LEU A 14 12.25 7.05 13.61
N SER A 15 11.19 6.28 13.87
CA SER A 15 9.87 6.62 13.33
C SER A 15 9.15 7.72 14.13
N ALA A 16 9.65 8.07 15.32
CA ALA A 16 8.99 9.01 16.22
C ALA A 16 9.02 10.47 15.74
N LYS A 17 10.03 10.87 14.96
CA LYS A 17 10.22 12.25 14.52
C LYS A 17 10.30 12.32 13.00
N ARG A 18 9.63 13.32 12.43
CA ARG A 18 9.60 13.57 10.98
C ARG A 18 10.98 13.85 10.38
N GLU A 19 11.86 14.46 11.16
CA GLU A 19 13.25 14.77 10.78
C GLU A 19 14.06 13.49 10.49
N ASP A 20 13.74 12.40 11.19
CA ASP A 20 14.45 11.13 11.09
C ASP A 20 13.94 10.25 9.95
N TRP A 21 12.79 10.58 9.33
CA TRP A 21 12.17 9.74 8.29
C TRP A 21 13.04 9.61 7.03
N ILE A 22 13.78 10.65 6.66
CA ILE A 22 14.71 10.61 5.51
C ILE A 22 15.88 9.67 5.80
N ALA A 23 16.43 9.74 7.02
CA ALA A 23 17.50 8.84 7.45
C ALA A 23 17.01 7.39 7.49
N LEU A 24 15.81 7.17 8.04
CA LEU A 24 15.17 5.85 8.08
C LEU A 24 14.92 5.30 6.67
N ALA A 25 14.33 6.08 5.76
CA ALA A 25 14.08 5.65 4.39
C ALA A 25 15.38 5.30 3.65
N SER A 26 16.41 6.13 3.78
CA SER A 26 17.73 5.87 3.19
C SER A 26 18.36 4.56 3.69
N GLN A 27 18.16 4.23 4.98
CA GLN A 27 18.67 2.99 5.58
C GLN A 27 17.87 1.76 5.16
N LEU A 28 16.58 1.92 4.89
CA LEU A 28 15.67 0.82 4.52
C LEU A 28 15.57 0.58 3.00
N GLU A 29 15.97 1.54 2.16
CA GLU A 29 15.94 1.41 0.70
C GLU A 29 16.68 0.16 0.18
N PRO A 30 17.90 -0.18 0.67
CA PRO A 30 18.58 -1.40 0.27
C PRO A 30 17.78 -2.68 0.61
N LEU A 31 17.02 -2.67 1.71
CA LEU A 31 16.21 -3.80 2.14
C LEU A 31 14.98 -4.00 1.25
N ALA A 32 14.32 -2.90 0.86
CA ALA A 32 13.24 -2.95 -0.12
C ALA A 32 13.69 -3.51 -1.47
N GLY A 33 14.99 -3.54 -1.75
CA GLY A 33 15.63 -4.17 -2.91
C GLY A 33 15.49 -5.69 -3.03
N ALA A 34 14.94 -6.38 -2.02
CA ALA A 34 15.04 -7.84 -1.81
C ALA A 34 16.46 -8.26 -1.45
N SER A 35 16.90 -7.85 -0.25
CA SER A 35 18.11 -8.40 0.34
C SER A 35 17.96 -9.93 0.46
N PRO A 36 18.92 -10.73 -0.03
CA PRO A 36 18.85 -12.20 -0.01
C PRO A 36 18.85 -12.81 1.39
N ASP A 37 19.06 -11.98 2.42
CA ASP A 37 19.17 -12.41 3.82
C ASP A 37 17.82 -12.55 4.54
N TRP A 38 16.72 -12.03 3.97
CA TRP A 38 15.42 -11.99 4.64
C TRP A 38 14.50 -13.12 4.20
N GLU A 39 14.16 -13.99 5.14
CA GLU A 39 13.12 -15.01 4.97
C GLU A 39 11.72 -14.40 5.18
N PRO A 40 10.68 -14.89 4.47
CA PRO A 40 9.29 -14.42 4.63
C PRO A 40 8.81 -14.40 6.09
N ALA A 41 9.10 -15.46 6.84
CA ALA A 41 8.70 -15.58 8.25
C ALA A 41 9.38 -14.54 9.17
N ALA A 42 10.63 -14.18 8.87
CA ALA A 42 11.36 -13.16 9.63
C ALA A 42 10.78 -11.76 9.37
N LEU A 43 10.40 -11.46 8.13
CA LEU A 43 9.71 -10.22 7.78
C LEU A 43 8.34 -10.14 8.45
N ASP A 44 7.56 -11.22 8.45
CA ASP A 44 6.25 -11.27 9.10
C ASP A 44 6.37 -11.08 10.63
N ALA A 45 7.43 -11.59 11.24
CA ALA A 45 7.74 -11.36 12.66
C ALA A 45 8.07 -9.89 12.98
N VAL A 46 8.82 -9.19 12.11
CA VAL A 46 9.06 -7.74 12.24
C VAL A 46 7.75 -6.97 12.08
N LEU A 47 6.99 -7.24 11.01
CA LEU A 47 5.73 -6.55 10.69
C LEU A 47 4.67 -6.71 11.80
N SER A 48 4.70 -7.82 12.52
CA SER A 48 3.78 -8.09 13.62
C SER A 48 4.10 -7.28 14.89
N GLN A 49 5.35 -6.87 15.10
CA GLN A 49 5.80 -6.11 16.27
C GLN A 49 5.69 -4.59 16.09
N LEU A 50 5.47 -4.12 14.87
CA LEU A 50 5.36 -2.72 14.55
C LEU A 50 3.90 -2.22 14.61
N ASP A 51 3.75 -1.00 15.11
CA ASP A 51 2.49 -0.26 15.12
C ASP A 51 2.37 0.64 13.86
N PRO A 52 1.40 0.42 12.96
CA PRO A 52 1.17 1.24 11.77
C PRO A 52 0.96 2.72 12.06
N ALA A 53 0.32 3.07 13.17
CA ALA A 53 0.06 4.47 13.51
C ALA A 53 1.37 5.23 13.85
N ARG A 54 2.46 4.51 14.09
CA ARG A 54 3.75 5.09 14.50
C ARG A 54 4.91 4.75 13.58
N HIS A 55 4.82 3.64 12.85
CA HIS A 55 5.93 3.04 12.11
C HIS A 55 5.57 2.73 10.65
N ALA A 56 4.61 3.44 10.06
CA ALA A 56 4.17 3.24 8.68
C ALA A 56 5.33 3.33 7.67
N VAL A 57 6.31 4.22 7.86
CA VAL A 57 7.51 4.29 7.00
C VAL A 57 8.21 2.93 6.97
N GLY A 58 8.62 2.42 8.14
CA GLY A 58 9.34 1.15 8.26
C GLY A 58 8.53 -0.04 7.75
N ILE A 59 7.24 -0.12 8.13
CA ILE A 59 6.32 -1.17 7.67
C ILE A 59 6.21 -1.18 6.15
N THR A 60 6.12 -0.01 5.50
CA THR A 60 6.01 0.09 4.04
C THR A 60 7.23 -0.51 3.35
N TYR A 61 8.44 -0.18 3.82
CA TYR A 61 9.69 -0.72 3.27
C TYR A 61 9.80 -2.24 3.44
N PHE A 62 9.43 -2.76 4.61
CA PHE A 62 9.42 -4.21 4.86
C PHE A 62 8.36 -4.93 4.03
N LEU A 63 7.20 -4.31 3.78
CA LEU A 63 6.20 -4.83 2.86
C LEU A 63 6.69 -4.81 1.40
N CYS A 64 7.43 -3.80 0.95
CA CYS A 64 8.07 -3.82 -0.36
C CYS A 64 9.04 -5.00 -0.50
N ALA A 65 9.88 -5.23 0.52
CA ALA A 65 10.77 -6.39 0.55
C ALA A 65 9.98 -7.71 0.51
N ARG A 66 8.95 -7.84 1.35
CA ARG A 66 8.07 -9.02 1.41
C ARG A 66 7.37 -9.27 0.09
N ALA A 67 6.91 -8.22 -0.59
CA ALA A 67 6.24 -8.30 -1.89
C ALA A 67 7.14 -8.88 -2.98
N LYS A 68 8.45 -8.59 -2.95
CA LYS A 68 9.42 -9.12 -3.92
C LYS A 68 9.76 -10.59 -3.72
N LEU A 69 9.57 -11.10 -2.49
CA LEU A 69 9.75 -12.53 -2.19
C LEU A 69 8.55 -13.37 -2.62
N LEU A 70 7.41 -12.75 -2.96
CA LEU A 70 6.24 -13.47 -3.46
C LEU A 70 6.50 -13.92 -4.90
N SER A 71 6.45 -15.23 -5.14
CA SER A 71 6.53 -15.76 -6.49
C SER A 71 5.23 -15.54 -7.25
N VAL A 72 5.34 -15.39 -8.57
CA VAL A 72 4.18 -15.43 -9.47
C VAL A 72 3.48 -16.80 -9.39
N ALA A 73 4.19 -17.87 -9.03
CA ALA A 73 3.60 -19.20 -8.86
C ALA A 73 2.86 -19.38 -7.53
N ASP A 74 3.20 -18.56 -6.52
CA ASP A 74 2.56 -18.63 -5.22
C ASP A 74 1.12 -18.13 -5.35
N GLY A 75 0.20 -18.82 -4.66
CA GLY A 75 -1.20 -18.44 -4.58
C GLY A 75 -1.40 -17.09 -3.87
N ALA A 76 -2.54 -16.91 -3.22
CA ALA A 76 -2.71 -15.74 -2.37
C ALA A 76 -1.86 -15.87 -1.09
N ASP A 77 -1.09 -14.84 -0.76
CA ASP A 77 -0.39 -14.74 0.53
C ASP A 77 -1.25 -13.94 1.52
N GLU A 78 -1.95 -14.66 2.40
CA GLU A 78 -2.84 -14.06 3.40
C GLU A 78 -2.11 -13.22 4.44
N ALA A 79 -0.86 -13.56 4.78
CA ALA A 79 -0.06 -12.83 5.75
C ALA A 79 0.31 -11.46 5.20
N PHE A 80 0.83 -11.41 3.96
CA PHE A 80 1.08 -10.17 3.25
C PHE A 80 -0.18 -9.32 3.13
N MET A 81 -1.30 -9.92 2.71
CA MET A 81 -2.59 -9.23 2.59
C MET A 81 -3.03 -8.60 3.92
N ARG A 82 -2.88 -9.32 5.03
CA ARG A 82 -3.23 -8.84 6.36
C ARG A 82 -2.36 -7.66 6.78
N HIS A 83 -1.05 -7.75 6.60
CA HIS A 83 -0.12 -6.67 6.95
C HIS A 83 -0.32 -5.43 6.08
N ALA A 84 -0.48 -5.58 4.76
CA ALA A 84 -0.75 -4.48 3.85
C ALA A 84 -2.09 -3.79 4.16
N ARG A 85 -3.15 -4.58 4.42
CA ARG A 85 -4.45 -4.03 4.84
C ARG A 85 -4.35 -3.23 6.14
N ARG A 86 -3.60 -3.76 7.12
CA ARG A 86 -3.37 -3.10 8.41
C ARG A 86 -2.65 -1.77 8.20
N LEU A 87 -1.59 -1.74 7.38
CA LEU A 87 -0.87 -0.50 7.02
C LEU A 87 -1.82 0.55 6.44
N LEU A 88 -2.64 0.20 5.44
CA LEU A 88 -3.49 1.18 4.76
C LEU A 88 -4.59 1.74 5.69
N ILE A 89 -5.17 0.90 6.55
CA ILE A 89 -6.26 1.30 7.46
C ILE A 89 -5.74 2.04 8.69
N GLU A 90 -4.69 1.55 9.34
CA GLU A 90 -4.20 2.07 10.63
C GLU A 90 -2.99 3.01 10.48
N GLY A 91 -2.32 3.00 9.32
CA GLY A 91 -1.10 3.77 9.09
C GLY A 91 -1.30 5.28 9.21
N ASP A 92 -0.30 5.95 9.77
CA ASP A 92 -0.26 7.40 9.88
C ASP A 92 -0.29 8.07 8.50
N GLU A 93 -1.09 9.13 8.36
CA GLU A 93 -1.31 9.80 7.08
C GLU A 93 -0.06 10.55 6.59
N GLU A 94 0.67 11.22 7.49
CA GLU A 94 1.88 11.96 7.08
C GLU A 94 3.00 11.03 6.64
N GLN A 95 3.20 9.93 7.37
CA GLN A 95 4.17 8.91 7.01
C GLN A 95 3.83 8.23 5.68
N LEU A 96 2.56 7.87 5.45
CA LEU A 96 2.15 7.28 4.17
C LEU A 96 2.30 8.26 2.99
N LYS A 97 2.05 9.56 3.19
CA LYS A 97 2.34 10.60 2.20
C LYS A 97 3.84 10.69 1.92
N PHE A 98 4.67 10.63 2.95
CA PHE A 98 6.13 10.68 2.84
C PHE A 98 6.69 9.53 1.99
N VAL A 99 6.23 8.28 2.20
CA VAL A 99 6.67 7.10 1.43
C VAL A 99 5.70 6.68 0.31
N ARG A 100 4.93 7.62 -0.26
CA ARG A 100 3.82 7.32 -1.18
C ARG A 100 4.15 6.41 -2.37
N LEU A 101 5.34 6.53 -2.95
CA LEU A 101 5.77 5.68 -4.06
C LEU A 101 5.94 4.22 -3.63
N LYS A 102 6.47 4.00 -2.41
CA LYS A 102 6.56 2.65 -1.83
C LYS A 102 5.19 2.11 -1.42
N VAL A 103 4.29 2.98 -0.94
CA VAL A 103 2.90 2.58 -0.69
C VAL A 103 2.22 2.11 -1.97
N GLN A 104 2.47 2.76 -3.12
CA GLN A 104 1.97 2.31 -4.41
C GLN A 104 2.48 0.91 -4.77
N GLU A 105 3.79 0.65 -4.63
CA GLU A 105 4.37 -0.69 -4.85
C GLU A 105 3.69 -1.77 -3.98
N VAL A 106 3.44 -1.47 -2.70
CA VAL A 106 2.73 -2.38 -1.79
C VAL A 106 1.28 -2.59 -2.25
N CYS A 107 0.59 -1.55 -2.70
CA CYS A 107 -0.79 -1.63 -3.16
C CYS A 107 -0.94 -2.42 -4.47
N ASP A 108 0.06 -2.38 -5.36
CA ASP A 108 0.08 -3.18 -6.59
C ASP A 108 0.05 -4.67 -6.25
N THR A 109 0.96 -5.11 -5.39
CA THR A 109 1.03 -6.50 -4.92
C THR A 109 -0.20 -6.86 -4.09
N PHE A 110 -0.68 -5.98 -3.21
CA PHE A 110 -1.87 -6.22 -2.40
C PHE A 110 -3.11 -6.45 -3.27
N THR A 111 -3.29 -5.62 -4.30
CA THR A 111 -4.39 -5.75 -5.26
C THR A 111 -4.29 -7.05 -6.04
N LEU A 112 -3.08 -7.44 -6.46
CA LEU A 112 -2.84 -8.73 -7.12
C LEU A 112 -3.24 -9.91 -6.21
N MET A 113 -2.85 -9.89 -4.93
CA MET A 113 -3.17 -10.95 -3.96
C MET A 113 -4.68 -11.02 -3.65
N CYS A 114 -5.37 -9.88 -3.54
CA CYS A 114 -6.82 -9.85 -3.38
C CYS A 114 -7.56 -10.48 -4.59
N ARG A 115 -7.03 -10.28 -5.80
CA ARG A 115 -7.58 -10.91 -7.02
C ARG A 115 -7.32 -12.42 -7.03
N ARG A 116 -6.12 -12.83 -6.67
CA ARG A 116 -5.72 -14.26 -6.64
C ARG A 116 -6.43 -15.08 -5.59
N SER A 117 -6.74 -14.49 -4.43
CA SER A 117 -7.55 -15.12 -3.37
C SER A 117 -9.03 -15.25 -3.73
N GLY A 118 -9.47 -14.72 -4.88
CA GLY A 118 -10.89 -14.63 -5.22
C GLY A 118 -11.68 -13.74 -4.24
N SER A 119 -11.00 -12.90 -3.47
CA SER A 119 -11.58 -12.09 -2.39
C SER A 119 -11.38 -10.58 -2.63
N PRO A 120 -11.82 -10.02 -3.78
CA PRO A 120 -11.59 -8.61 -4.11
C PRO A 120 -12.19 -7.65 -3.08
N MET A 121 -13.31 -8.03 -2.46
CA MET A 121 -13.98 -7.23 -1.43
C MET A 121 -13.09 -6.96 -0.20
N TYR A 122 -12.17 -7.87 0.12
CA TYR A 122 -11.24 -7.73 1.25
C TYR A 122 -10.39 -6.46 1.16
N GLY A 123 -10.00 -6.07 -0.06
CA GLY A 123 -9.10 -4.94 -0.31
C GLY A 123 -9.79 -3.59 -0.47
N ILE A 124 -11.11 -3.54 -0.72
CA ILE A 124 -11.83 -2.29 -1.08
C ILE A 124 -11.66 -1.21 -0.01
N ARG A 125 -11.98 -1.53 1.25
CA ARG A 125 -11.86 -0.57 2.36
C ARG A 125 -10.41 -0.11 2.54
N ALA A 126 -9.46 -1.02 2.42
CA ALA A 126 -8.04 -0.73 2.61
C ALA A 126 -7.54 0.24 1.53
N LEU A 127 -7.83 -0.04 0.26
CA LEU A 127 -7.43 0.84 -0.85
C LEU A 127 -8.15 2.19 -0.79
N ARG A 128 -9.41 2.24 -0.36
CA ARG A 128 -10.13 3.51 -0.15
C ARG A 128 -9.41 4.40 0.89
N GLU A 129 -9.04 3.83 2.03
CA GLU A 129 -8.28 4.57 3.04
C GLU A 129 -6.89 4.95 2.53
N GLY A 130 -6.22 4.06 1.80
CA GLY A 130 -4.93 4.34 1.16
C GLY A 130 -5.00 5.51 0.19
N VAL A 131 -6.03 5.55 -0.68
CA VAL A 131 -6.30 6.67 -1.59
C VAL A 131 -6.47 7.97 -0.80
N ARG A 132 -7.32 7.97 0.23
CA ARG A 132 -7.60 9.16 1.05
C ARG A 132 -6.33 9.67 1.73
N LYS A 133 -5.52 8.78 2.30
CA LYS A 133 -4.31 9.14 3.05
C LYS A 133 -3.16 9.56 2.16
N VAL A 134 -2.98 8.96 0.99
CA VAL A 134 -1.84 9.25 0.09
C VAL A 134 -2.12 10.46 -0.83
N ALA A 135 -3.39 10.81 -1.02
CA ALA A 135 -3.77 11.95 -1.85
C ALA A 135 -3.26 13.28 -1.23
N PRO A 136 -2.64 14.18 -2.04
CA PRO A 136 -2.27 15.51 -1.57
C PRO A 136 -3.49 16.31 -1.10
N SER A 137 -4.60 16.16 -1.81
CA SER A 137 -5.92 16.68 -1.44
C SER A 137 -7.02 15.80 -2.06
N PRO A 138 -8.28 15.88 -1.58
CA PRO A 138 -9.37 15.00 -2.02
C PRO A 138 -9.70 15.06 -3.52
N ASP A 139 -9.26 16.12 -4.21
CA ASP A 139 -9.51 16.34 -5.63
C ASP A 139 -8.36 15.85 -6.54
N HIS A 140 -7.40 15.11 -6.00
CA HIS A 140 -6.31 14.49 -6.74
C HIS A 140 -6.59 13.03 -7.07
N LEU A 141 -6.49 12.70 -8.35
CA LEU A 141 -6.33 11.34 -8.83
C LEU A 141 -4.93 10.87 -8.44
N THR A 142 -4.87 9.72 -7.79
CA THR A 142 -3.64 9.06 -7.36
C THR A 142 -3.49 7.72 -8.09
N PRO A 143 -2.27 7.17 -8.17
CA PRO A 143 -2.06 5.85 -8.76
C PRO A 143 -2.84 4.72 -8.08
N LEU A 144 -3.30 4.91 -6.83
CA LEU A 144 -4.09 3.89 -6.12
C LEU A 144 -5.55 3.81 -6.61
N HIS A 145 -6.06 4.83 -7.32
CA HIS A 145 -7.47 4.86 -7.72
C HIS A 145 -7.83 3.72 -8.69
N HIS A 146 -6.99 3.43 -9.69
CA HIS A 146 -7.30 2.35 -10.63
C HIS A 146 -7.38 0.99 -9.92
N GLN A 147 -6.57 0.76 -8.89
CA GLN A 147 -6.58 -0.47 -8.11
C GLN A 147 -7.86 -0.58 -7.27
N PHE A 148 -8.24 0.52 -6.62
CA PHE A 148 -9.48 0.62 -5.84
C PHE A 148 -10.72 0.37 -6.72
N TYR A 149 -10.80 1.00 -7.88
CA TYR A 149 -11.90 0.80 -8.82
C TYR A 149 -11.91 -0.62 -9.40
N LEU A 150 -10.73 -1.20 -9.70
CA LEU A 150 -10.64 -2.57 -10.15
C LEU A 150 -11.21 -3.57 -9.13
N LEU A 151 -10.85 -3.44 -7.84
CA LEU A 151 -11.39 -4.33 -6.81
C LEU A 151 -12.90 -4.13 -6.61
N SER A 152 -13.37 -2.88 -6.69
CA SER A 152 -14.79 -2.54 -6.59
C SER A 152 -15.60 -3.18 -7.73
N LEU A 153 -15.06 -3.12 -8.96
CA LEU A 153 -15.62 -3.76 -10.15
C LEU A 153 -15.66 -5.29 -10.02
N LEU A 154 -14.55 -5.92 -9.63
CA LEU A 154 -14.47 -7.38 -9.48
C LEU A 154 -15.38 -7.90 -8.37
N ALA A 155 -15.60 -7.12 -7.31
CA ALA A 155 -16.50 -7.48 -6.22
C ALA A 155 -17.97 -7.12 -6.49
N GLN A 156 -18.28 -6.50 -7.65
CA GLN A 156 -19.60 -5.94 -7.97
C GLN A 156 -20.13 -5.00 -6.86
N CYS A 157 -19.23 -4.27 -6.20
CA CYS A 157 -19.54 -3.40 -5.07
C CYS A 157 -19.09 -1.96 -5.37
N PHE A 158 -19.95 -1.21 -6.06
CA PHE A 158 -19.61 0.12 -6.57
C PHE A 158 -19.92 1.26 -5.61
N LYS A 159 -20.76 1.06 -4.59
CA LYS A 159 -21.15 2.12 -3.66
C LYS A 159 -19.93 2.91 -3.11
N PRO A 160 -18.85 2.27 -2.63
CA PRO A 160 -17.67 3.01 -2.16
C PRO A 160 -16.95 3.76 -3.29
N ALA A 161 -16.95 3.22 -4.51
CA ALA A 161 -16.29 3.82 -5.67
C ALA A 161 -17.06 5.05 -6.20
N LEU A 162 -18.39 5.00 -6.18
CA LEU A 162 -19.26 6.11 -6.56
C LEU A 162 -19.04 7.32 -5.66
N GLU A 163 -18.92 7.12 -4.34
CA GLU A 163 -18.62 8.21 -3.39
C GLU A 163 -17.31 8.94 -3.73
N VAL A 164 -16.31 8.23 -4.29
CA VAL A 164 -15.04 8.83 -4.72
C VAL A 164 -15.18 9.51 -6.08
N LEU A 165 -15.93 8.93 -7.01
CA LEU A 165 -16.17 9.48 -8.36
C LEU A 165 -17.03 10.74 -8.35
N GLU A 166 -18.01 10.83 -7.44
CA GLU A 166 -18.83 12.02 -7.21
C GLU A 166 -18.01 13.17 -6.60
N GLY A 167 -16.95 12.83 -5.86
CA GLY A 167 -15.91 13.78 -5.49
C GLY A 167 -15.26 14.34 -6.75
N ARG A 168 -15.25 15.66 -6.92
CA ARG A 168 -14.63 16.32 -8.09
C ARG A 168 -13.12 16.06 -8.13
N VAL A 169 -12.70 14.94 -8.70
CA VAL A 169 -11.29 14.64 -8.98
C VAL A 169 -10.90 15.38 -10.25
N VAL A 170 -10.23 16.53 -10.09
CA VAL A 170 -9.88 17.44 -11.20
C VAL A 170 -8.38 17.57 -11.43
N ARG A 171 -7.57 17.06 -10.50
CA ARG A 171 -6.10 17.09 -10.59
C ARG A 171 -5.54 15.69 -10.69
N VAL A 172 -4.41 15.54 -11.35
CA VAL A 172 -3.66 14.28 -11.42
C VAL A 172 -2.36 14.45 -10.65
N THR A 173 -2.09 13.52 -9.74
CA THR A 173 -0.80 13.44 -9.05
C THR A 173 0.29 13.19 -10.09
N ARG A 174 1.37 13.99 -10.10
CA ARG A 174 2.46 13.82 -11.08
C ARG A 174 3.41 12.67 -10.72
N ASP A 175 3.69 12.48 -9.44
CA ASP A 175 4.64 11.46 -8.98
C ASP A 175 4.01 10.07 -8.97
N GLY A 176 4.71 9.09 -9.54
CA GLY A 176 4.29 7.68 -9.57
C GLY A 176 3.13 7.35 -10.51
N MET A 177 2.53 8.36 -11.16
CA MET A 177 1.38 8.19 -12.05
C MET A 177 1.84 7.90 -13.48
N GLN A 178 1.39 6.77 -14.04
CA GLN A 178 1.59 6.47 -15.46
C GLN A 178 0.32 6.81 -16.27
N ALA A 179 0.47 7.02 -17.59
CA ALA A 179 -0.66 7.24 -18.48
C ALA A 179 -1.69 6.10 -18.41
N ARG A 180 -1.20 4.86 -18.28
CA ARG A 180 -2.04 3.67 -18.07
C ARG A 180 -2.92 3.80 -16.83
N ASP A 181 -2.38 4.30 -15.73
CA ASP A 181 -3.09 4.38 -14.45
C ASP A 181 -4.25 5.38 -14.53
N VAL A 182 -4.06 6.48 -15.26
CA VAL A 182 -5.13 7.46 -15.54
C VAL A 182 -6.22 6.81 -16.37
N LEU A 183 -5.83 6.17 -17.49
CA LEU A 183 -6.77 5.52 -18.41
C LEU A 183 -7.58 4.43 -17.71
N LEU A 184 -6.94 3.60 -16.89
CA LEU A 184 -7.62 2.56 -16.11
C LEU A 184 -8.52 3.14 -15.03
N SER A 185 -8.10 4.24 -14.37
CA SER A 185 -8.95 4.91 -13.38
C SER A 185 -10.25 5.41 -14.01
N VAL A 186 -10.15 6.08 -15.18
CA VAL A 186 -11.32 6.58 -15.91
C VAL A 186 -12.16 5.43 -16.45
N TYR A 187 -11.53 4.40 -17.03
CA TYR A 187 -12.23 3.25 -17.60
C TYR A 187 -12.99 2.45 -16.54
N TYR A 188 -12.32 2.03 -15.46
CA TYR A 188 -12.97 1.25 -14.39
C TYR A 188 -14.03 2.08 -13.64
N GLY A 189 -13.76 3.38 -13.41
CA GLY A 189 -14.75 4.29 -12.84
C GLY A 189 -15.99 4.42 -13.71
N GLY A 190 -15.81 4.63 -15.02
CA GLY A 190 -16.91 4.76 -15.98
C GLY A 190 -17.75 3.49 -16.11
N VAL A 191 -17.12 2.31 -16.15
CA VAL A 191 -17.83 1.02 -16.16
C VAL A 191 -18.68 0.85 -14.89
N GLY A 192 -18.15 1.26 -13.73
CA GLY A 192 -18.89 1.17 -12.47
C GLY A 192 -20.09 2.12 -12.34
N VAL A 193 -20.09 3.24 -13.06
CA VAL A 193 -21.25 4.16 -13.13
C VAL A 193 -22.32 3.64 -14.10
N ALA A 194 -21.92 2.89 -15.13
CA ALA A 194 -22.82 2.36 -16.15
C ALA A 194 -23.48 1.01 -15.76
N ALA A 195 -23.01 0.37 -14.69
CA ALA A 195 -23.47 -0.93 -14.18
C ALA A 195 -24.59 -0.79 -13.15
#